data_AF-A0A950A404-F1
#
_entry.id   AF-A0A950A404-F1
#
_cell.length_a   1.000
_cell.length_b   1.000
_cell.length_c   1.000
_cell.angle_alpha   90.00
_cell.angle_beta   90.00
_cell.angle_gamma   90.00
#
_symmetry.space_group_name_H-M   'P 1'
#
loop_
_entity.id
_entity.type
_entity.pdbx_description
1 polymer ?
#
loop_
_entity_poly.entity_id
_entity_poly.type
_entity_poly.pdbx_seq_one_letter_code
_entity_poly.pdbx_strand_id
1 'polypeptide(L)'
;MASFVALALFLAAATTQLPSHGGAFVTTLPLGADIWVDGAYVGRTPAFVDLLSVGKHTIVVTRTGWEAQSATIDVAVGQVVQVSLTLAHAGTSASHDLGELDVRGSPAGGTVLVDGKKIGAIPATAKLPSGYHIVTVIGKPDERSTRDVNVYPDTITTVSITAGEAGGSATDILEPVSSYIPDPAVTVSGSQITIKYHNNDLRCAVGSRAYTLNGKEGLLSIAPAMLSGKLYLPQSLLQHLSGR
;
A
#
# COMPACT_ATOMS: atom_id res chain seq x y z
N MET A 1 72.46 -1.45 9.04
CA MET A 1 71.44 -1.26 7.99
C MET A 1 70.13 -1.82 8.51
N ALA A 2 69.17 -0.98 8.87
CA ALA A 2 67.80 -1.41 9.16
C ALA A 2 66.86 -0.42 8.48
N SER A 3 66.10 -0.93 7.51
CA SER A 3 65.24 -0.20 6.59
C SER A 3 63.91 0.13 7.28
N PHE A 4 63.52 1.39 7.31
CA PHE A 4 62.18 1.82 7.69
C PHE A 4 61.24 1.65 6.50
N VAL A 5 60.19 0.84 6.63
CA VAL A 5 59.09 0.76 5.67
C VAL A 5 58.05 1.80 6.07
N ALA A 6 57.86 2.81 5.24
CA ALA A 6 56.80 3.80 5.41
C ALA A 6 55.47 3.24 4.88
N LEU A 7 54.49 3.11 5.77
CA LEU A 7 53.11 2.74 5.44
C LEU A 7 52.39 3.98 4.89
N ALA A 8 52.16 4.03 3.58
CA ALA A 8 51.35 5.07 2.95
C ALA A 8 49.86 4.78 3.19
N LEU A 9 49.20 5.63 3.96
CA LEU A 9 47.76 5.60 4.19
C LEU A 9 47.06 6.29 3.01
N PHE A 10 46.38 5.53 2.14
CA PHE A 10 45.51 6.11 1.11
C PHE A 10 44.18 6.53 1.75
N LEU A 11 43.99 7.84 1.92
CA LEU A 11 42.67 8.43 2.17
C LEU A 11 41.86 8.39 0.86
N ALA A 12 40.98 7.39 0.73
CA ALA A 12 39.95 7.43 -0.30
C ALA A 12 38.90 8.46 0.10
N ALA A 13 38.92 9.63 -0.54
CA ALA A 13 37.85 10.60 -0.42
C ALA A 13 36.60 10.05 -1.12
N ALA A 14 35.58 9.66 -0.35
CA ALA A 14 34.28 9.33 -0.88
C ALA A 14 33.60 10.61 -1.38
N THR A 15 33.52 10.80 -2.69
CA THR A 15 32.69 11.83 -3.29
C THR A 15 31.23 11.42 -3.16
N THR A 16 30.51 12.00 -2.20
CA THR A 16 29.04 11.97 -2.16
C THR A 16 28.51 12.76 -3.34
N GLN A 17 28.22 12.09 -4.46
CA GLN A 17 27.45 12.69 -5.55
C GLN A 17 26.07 13.06 -5.00
N LEU A 18 25.72 14.34 -5.09
CA LEU A 18 24.35 14.80 -4.89
C LEU A 18 23.42 13.98 -5.80
N PRO A 19 22.24 13.54 -5.33
CA PRO A 19 21.27 12.87 -6.19
C PRO A 19 21.03 13.76 -7.42
N SER A 20 21.25 13.25 -8.63
CA SER A 20 20.93 13.97 -9.87
C SER A 20 19.50 13.73 -10.33
N HIS A 21 18.70 13.09 -9.49
CA HIS A 21 17.37 12.55 -9.76
C HIS A 21 16.42 12.88 -8.60
N GLY A 22 15.14 12.84 -8.87
CA GLY A 22 14.07 12.86 -7.87
C GLY A 22 13.30 11.54 -7.87
N GLY A 23 12.05 11.58 -7.39
CA GLY A 23 11.16 10.42 -7.40
C GLY A 23 9.69 10.83 -7.33
N ALA A 24 8.83 9.83 -7.40
CA ALA A 24 7.38 10.00 -7.26
C ALA A 24 6.80 8.88 -6.40
N PHE A 25 5.88 9.23 -5.51
CA PHE A 25 5.06 8.25 -4.80
C PHE A 25 3.67 8.25 -5.43
N VAL A 26 3.31 7.16 -6.08
CA VAL A 26 2.07 7.05 -6.86
C VAL A 26 1.10 6.14 -6.12
N THR A 27 -0.12 6.62 -5.89
CA THR A 27 -1.21 5.89 -5.24
C THR A 27 -2.49 5.95 -6.08
N THR A 28 -3.34 4.91 -5.98
CA THR A 28 -4.68 4.95 -6.58
C THR A 28 -5.79 4.53 -5.63
N LEU A 29 -6.99 5.03 -5.90
CA LEU A 29 -8.23 4.53 -5.31
C LEU A 29 -9.11 3.92 -6.42
N PRO A 30 -9.35 2.61 -6.45
CA PRO A 30 -8.82 1.60 -5.54
C PRO A 30 -7.33 1.27 -5.83
N LEU A 31 -6.68 0.63 -4.87
CA LEU A 31 -5.25 0.30 -4.91
C LEU A 31 -4.98 -0.87 -5.87
N GLY A 32 -3.71 -1.13 -6.22
CA GLY A 32 -3.30 -2.29 -7.03
C GLY A 32 -3.40 -2.08 -8.54
N ALA A 33 -3.41 -0.83 -8.99
CA ALA A 33 -3.31 -0.46 -10.41
C ALA A 33 -1.87 -0.51 -10.91
N ASP A 34 -1.62 -1.08 -12.08
CA ASP A 34 -0.33 -1.04 -12.78
C ASP A 34 0.06 0.42 -13.09
N ILE A 35 1.32 0.78 -12.86
CA ILE A 35 1.88 2.12 -13.07
C ILE A 35 2.85 2.08 -14.24
N TRP A 36 2.70 3.07 -15.11
CA TRP A 36 3.58 3.34 -16.23
C TRP A 36 4.10 4.77 -16.13
N VAL A 37 5.41 4.97 -16.26
CA VAL A 37 6.04 6.30 -16.30
C VAL A 37 6.70 6.47 -17.66
N ASP A 38 6.28 7.48 -18.41
CA ASP A 38 6.72 7.75 -19.79
C ASP A 38 6.65 6.52 -20.70
N GLY A 39 5.66 5.66 -20.47
CA GLY A 39 5.45 4.42 -21.22
C GLY A 39 6.23 3.21 -20.72
N ALA A 40 7.06 3.33 -19.68
CA ALA A 40 7.75 2.20 -19.05
C ALA A 40 6.99 1.70 -17.81
N TYR A 41 6.81 0.39 -17.69
CA TYR A 41 6.19 -0.22 -16.51
C TYR A 41 7.12 -0.12 -15.30
N VAL A 42 6.62 0.39 -14.18
CA VAL A 42 7.42 0.58 -12.96
C VAL A 42 6.91 -0.21 -11.75
N GLY A 43 5.71 -0.78 -11.83
CA GLY A 43 5.14 -1.58 -10.73
C GLY A 43 3.64 -1.37 -10.58
N ARG A 44 3.11 -1.64 -9.38
CA ARG A 44 1.70 -1.46 -9.05
C ARG A 44 1.53 -0.48 -7.91
N THR A 45 0.46 0.29 -7.96
CA THR A 45 0.10 1.22 -6.90
C THR A 45 -0.26 0.48 -5.62
N PRO A 46 0.11 1.09 -4.50
CA PRO A 46 0.97 2.24 -4.36
C PRO A 46 2.44 1.83 -4.48
N ALA A 47 3.23 2.67 -5.14
CA ALA A 47 4.66 2.44 -5.31
C ALA A 47 5.44 3.75 -5.22
N PHE A 48 6.65 3.64 -4.70
CA PHE A 48 7.68 4.65 -4.85
C PHE A 48 8.48 4.36 -6.12
N VAL A 49 8.52 5.34 -7.01
CA VAL A 49 9.32 5.35 -8.24
C VAL A 49 10.52 6.24 -7.97
N ASP A 50 11.70 5.64 -7.84
CA ASP A 50 12.95 6.33 -7.63
C ASP A 50 13.64 6.69 -8.97
N LEU A 51 14.76 7.40 -8.87
CA LEU A 51 15.66 7.66 -10.01
C LEU A 51 14.99 8.37 -11.21
N LEU A 52 13.92 9.13 -10.97
CA LEU A 52 13.29 9.94 -12.02
C LEU A 52 14.22 11.10 -12.39
N SER A 53 14.42 11.30 -13.69
CA SER A 53 15.17 12.45 -14.18
C SER A 53 14.51 13.76 -13.78
N VAL A 54 15.28 14.85 -13.74
CA VAL A 54 14.71 16.17 -13.48
C VAL A 54 13.86 16.60 -14.69
N GLY A 55 12.64 17.04 -14.44
CA GLY A 55 11.72 17.54 -15.47
C GLY A 55 10.35 16.85 -15.44
N LYS A 56 9.62 16.98 -16.56
CA LYS A 56 8.24 16.52 -16.66
C LYS A 56 8.17 15.03 -16.99
N HIS A 57 7.35 14.31 -16.23
CA HIS A 57 7.06 12.89 -16.41
C HIS A 57 5.55 12.66 -16.52
N THR A 58 5.14 11.73 -17.38
CA THR A 58 3.75 11.30 -17.51
C THR A 58 3.55 9.97 -16.82
N ILE A 59 2.68 9.95 -15.81
CA ILE A 59 2.27 8.75 -15.10
C ILE A 59 0.92 8.29 -15.65
N VAL A 60 0.84 7.03 -16.06
CA VAL A 60 -0.40 6.37 -16.45
C VAL A 60 -0.63 5.20 -15.51
N VAL A 61 -1.85 5.09 -14.97
CA VAL A 61 -2.27 3.98 -14.12
C VAL A 61 -3.39 3.20 -14.79
N THR A 62 -3.27 1.87 -14.77
CA THR A 62 -4.22 0.96 -15.40
C THR A 62 -4.58 -0.17 -14.45
N ARG A 63 -5.84 -0.58 -14.41
CA ARG A 63 -6.27 -1.75 -13.64
C ARG A 63 -7.37 -2.49 -14.39
N THR A 64 -7.29 -3.82 -14.46
CA THR A 64 -8.32 -4.63 -15.14
C THR A 64 -9.71 -4.34 -14.59
N GLY A 65 -10.65 -3.99 -15.46
CA GLY A 65 -12.01 -3.58 -15.10
C GLY A 65 -12.18 -2.10 -14.78
N TRP A 66 -11.11 -1.31 -14.80
CA TRP A 66 -11.12 0.13 -14.50
C TRP A 66 -10.66 0.95 -15.70
N GLU A 67 -11.13 2.19 -15.80
CA GLU A 67 -10.66 3.16 -16.77
C GLU A 67 -9.23 3.60 -16.44
N ALA A 68 -8.38 3.67 -17.46
CA ALA A 68 -7.04 4.19 -17.31
C ALA A 68 -7.08 5.67 -16.89
N GLN A 69 -6.20 6.08 -15.99
CA GLN A 69 -6.05 7.47 -15.58
C GLN A 69 -4.61 7.92 -15.79
N SER A 70 -4.40 9.21 -16.05
CA SER A 70 -3.07 9.76 -16.28
C SER A 70 -2.87 11.10 -15.58
N ALA A 71 -1.64 11.36 -15.11
CA ALA A 71 -1.20 12.64 -14.56
C ALA A 71 0.19 13.01 -15.07
N THR A 72 0.44 14.30 -15.22
CA THR A 72 1.78 14.84 -15.49
C THR A 72 2.35 15.44 -14.21
N ILE A 73 3.59 15.10 -13.88
CA ILE A 73 4.34 15.65 -12.75
C ILE A 73 5.61 16.36 -13.22
N ASP A 74 6.11 17.29 -12.41
CA ASP A 74 7.40 17.95 -12.61
C ASP A 74 8.32 17.59 -11.44
N VAL A 75 9.42 16.90 -11.72
CA VAL A 75 10.33 16.32 -10.73
C VAL A 75 11.58 17.19 -10.64
N ALA A 76 11.90 17.67 -9.44
CA ALA A 76 13.15 18.36 -9.14
C ALA A 76 14.16 17.44 -8.44
N VAL A 77 15.43 17.87 -8.41
CA VAL A 77 16.53 17.16 -7.74
C VAL A 77 16.17 16.87 -6.28
N GLY A 78 16.23 15.59 -5.88
CA GLY A 78 15.97 15.16 -4.50
C GLY A 78 14.50 15.30 -4.04
N GLN A 79 13.60 15.75 -4.91
CA GLN A 79 12.18 15.90 -4.58
C GLN A 79 11.42 14.59 -4.83
N VAL A 80 10.49 14.28 -3.93
CA VAL A 80 9.49 13.22 -4.10
C VAL A 80 8.14 13.86 -4.38
N VAL A 81 7.58 13.64 -5.58
CA VAL A 81 6.24 14.14 -5.94
C VAL A 81 5.18 13.14 -5.50
N GLN A 82 4.16 13.59 -4.78
CA GLN A 82 3.02 12.77 -4.38
C GLN A 82 1.93 12.80 -5.46
N VAL A 83 1.52 11.63 -5.95
CA VAL A 83 0.51 11.49 -7.00
C VAL A 83 -0.60 10.57 -6.51
N SER A 84 -1.82 11.09 -6.46
CA SER A 84 -3.01 10.32 -6.06
C SER A 84 -4.07 10.38 -7.15
N LEU A 85 -4.43 9.22 -7.69
CA LEU A 85 -5.40 9.08 -8.77
C LEU A 85 -6.59 8.24 -8.31
N THR A 86 -7.81 8.60 -8.71
CA THR A 86 -9.00 7.77 -8.44
C THR A 86 -9.44 7.16 -9.76
N LEU A 87 -9.56 5.82 -9.81
CA LEU A 87 -10.02 5.12 -11.00
C LEU A 87 -11.53 4.99 -10.98
N ALA A 88 -12.16 5.17 -12.13
CA ALA A 88 -13.54 4.81 -12.36
C ALA A 88 -13.62 3.38 -12.91
N HIS A 89 -14.64 2.61 -12.53
CA HIS A 89 -14.82 1.27 -13.08
C HIS A 89 -15.28 1.37 -14.55
N ALA A 90 -14.58 0.71 -15.47
CA ALA A 90 -14.86 0.76 -16.92
C ALA A 90 -16.21 0.08 -17.28
N GLY A 91 -16.75 -0.72 -16.34
CA GLY A 91 -18.02 -1.39 -16.44
C GLY A 91 -19.18 -0.70 -15.73
N THR A 92 -19.13 0.61 -15.48
CA THR A 92 -20.35 1.38 -15.12
C THR A 92 -21.28 1.50 -16.33
N SER A 93 -21.59 0.38 -16.97
CA SER A 93 -22.88 0.25 -17.63
C SER A 93 -23.88 0.31 -16.50
N ALA A 94 -24.40 1.52 -16.23
CA ALA A 94 -25.63 1.67 -15.49
C ALA A 94 -26.67 0.84 -16.24
N SER A 95 -26.83 -0.43 -15.85
CA SER A 95 -28.12 -1.06 -16.09
C SER A 95 -29.12 -0.19 -15.34
N HIS A 96 -30.29 0.01 -15.93
CA HIS A 96 -31.38 0.72 -15.26
C HIS A 96 -31.87 -0.01 -13.99
N ASP A 97 -31.37 -1.22 -13.76
CA ASP A 97 -31.75 -2.07 -12.65
C ASP A 97 -30.97 -1.67 -11.40
N LEU A 98 -31.70 -1.38 -10.33
CA LEU A 98 -31.14 -0.94 -9.06
C LEU A 98 -30.95 -2.14 -8.13
N GLY A 99 -29.88 -2.11 -7.34
CA GLY A 99 -29.73 -2.95 -6.15
C GLY A 99 -29.62 -2.09 -4.89
N GLU A 100 -29.67 -2.72 -3.73
CA GLU A 100 -29.44 -2.07 -2.44
C GLU A 100 -28.10 -2.53 -1.85
N LEU A 101 -27.29 -1.58 -1.40
CA LEU A 101 -26.04 -1.84 -0.69
C LEU A 101 -26.28 -1.63 0.81
N ASP A 102 -25.97 -2.62 1.63
CA ASP A 102 -25.97 -2.54 3.11
C ASP A 102 -24.53 -2.57 3.63
N VAL A 103 -24.03 -1.42 4.09
CA VAL A 103 -22.68 -1.25 4.61
C VAL A 103 -22.70 -1.34 6.13
N ARG A 104 -22.05 -2.39 6.65
CA ARG A 104 -21.85 -2.64 8.08
C ARG A 104 -20.37 -2.62 8.42
N GLY A 105 -20.04 -2.53 9.70
CA GLY A 105 -18.66 -2.59 10.14
C GLY A 105 -18.38 -1.84 11.43
N SER A 106 -17.10 -1.51 11.64
CA SER A 106 -16.60 -0.81 12.83
C SER A 106 -15.60 0.27 12.38
N PRO A 107 -15.50 1.44 13.05
CA PRO A 107 -16.30 1.85 14.19
C PRO A 107 -17.75 2.19 13.77
N ALA A 108 -18.69 1.99 14.70
CA ALA A 108 -20.03 2.52 14.55
C ALA A 108 -19.97 4.05 14.40
N GLY A 109 -20.70 4.61 13.43
CA GLY A 109 -20.63 6.03 13.10
C GLY A 109 -19.49 6.44 12.16
N GLY A 110 -18.65 5.51 11.69
CA GLY A 110 -17.65 5.80 10.65
C GLY A 110 -18.30 6.26 9.34
N THR A 111 -17.72 7.26 8.68
CA THR A 111 -18.28 7.84 7.43
C THR A 111 -18.17 6.85 6.27
N VAL A 112 -19.25 6.65 5.54
CA VAL A 112 -19.31 5.79 4.36
C VAL A 112 -19.37 6.65 3.09
N LEU A 113 -18.50 6.36 2.14
CA LEU A 113 -18.52 6.91 0.79
C LEU A 113 -18.67 5.79 -0.22
N VAL A 114 -19.50 6.02 -1.24
CA VAL A 114 -19.65 5.15 -2.41
C VAL A 114 -19.24 5.94 -3.63
N ASP A 115 -18.31 5.42 -4.43
CA ASP A 115 -17.76 6.07 -5.62
C ASP A 115 -17.25 7.50 -5.33
N GLY A 116 -16.66 7.68 -4.15
CA GLY A 116 -16.17 8.98 -3.67
C GLY A 116 -17.25 9.93 -3.12
N LYS A 117 -18.55 9.61 -3.28
CA LYS A 117 -19.66 10.39 -2.72
C LYS A 117 -20.02 9.89 -1.32
N LYS A 118 -20.03 10.78 -0.32
CA LYS A 118 -20.52 10.45 1.03
C LYS A 118 -22.00 10.07 0.99
N ILE A 119 -22.34 8.89 1.52
CA ILE A 119 -23.72 8.39 1.61
C ILE A 119 -24.27 8.38 3.04
N GLY A 120 -23.41 8.36 4.06
CA GLY A 120 -23.87 8.28 5.44
C GLY A 120 -22.77 7.88 6.41
N ALA A 121 -23.16 7.24 7.51
CA ALA A 121 -22.27 6.69 8.53
C ALA A 121 -22.70 5.25 8.87
N ILE A 122 -21.77 4.40 9.32
CA ILE A 122 -22.06 2.99 9.61
C ILE A 122 -23.08 2.85 10.77
N PRO A 123 -24.11 1.98 10.63
CA PRO A 123 -24.48 1.25 9.41
C PRO A 123 -25.20 2.16 8.40
N ALA A 124 -24.92 1.97 7.10
CA ALA A 124 -25.50 2.78 6.02
C ALA A 124 -26.08 1.91 4.91
N THR A 125 -27.26 2.27 4.41
CA THR A 125 -27.84 1.65 3.21
C THR A 125 -27.97 2.65 2.07
N ALA A 126 -27.83 2.18 0.82
CA ALA A 126 -27.99 3.01 -0.37
C ALA A 126 -28.53 2.19 -1.55
N LYS A 127 -29.48 2.76 -2.31
CA LYS A 127 -29.85 2.23 -3.63
C LYS A 127 -28.87 2.72 -4.67
N LEU A 128 -28.29 1.79 -5.42
CA LEU A 128 -27.27 2.05 -6.41
C LEU A 128 -27.63 1.31 -7.70
N PRO A 129 -27.22 1.81 -8.89
CA PRO A 129 -27.23 1.00 -10.10
C PRO A 129 -26.55 -0.34 -9.85
N SER A 130 -27.05 -1.42 -10.45
CA SER A 130 -26.31 -2.68 -10.34
C SER A 130 -24.98 -2.58 -11.09
N GLY A 131 -23.95 -3.22 -10.55
CA GLY A 131 -22.57 -3.13 -11.03
C GLY A 131 -21.55 -2.91 -9.91
N TYR A 132 -20.30 -2.68 -10.30
CA TYR A 132 -19.20 -2.48 -9.36
C TYR A 132 -19.15 -1.05 -8.83
N HIS A 133 -19.03 -0.93 -7.52
CA HIS A 133 -18.89 0.31 -6.77
C HIS A 133 -17.66 0.27 -5.85
N ILE A 134 -17.05 1.43 -5.64
CA ILE A 134 -16.01 1.61 -4.62
C ILE A 134 -16.70 2.00 -3.31
N VAL A 135 -16.60 1.16 -2.29
CA VAL A 135 -17.07 1.47 -0.94
C VAL A 135 -15.88 1.82 -0.06
N THR A 136 -15.86 3.07 0.43
CA THR A 136 -14.89 3.56 1.41
C THR A 136 -15.58 3.74 2.76
N VAL A 137 -14.91 3.29 3.83
CA VAL A 137 -15.27 3.59 5.22
C VAL A 137 -14.13 4.36 5.88
N ILE A 138 -14.46 5.47 6.55
CA ILE A 138 -13.54 6.31 7.32
C ILE A 138 -13.98 6.30 8.79
N GLY A 139 -13.14 5.77 9.66
CA GLY A 139 -13.35 5.76 11.12
C GLY A 139 -12.86 7.06 11.75
N LYS A 140 -11.59 7.06 12.20
CA LYS A 140 -10.82 8.27 12.54
C LYS A 140 -10.17 8.88 11.28
N PRO A 141 -9.63 10.12 11.32
CA PRO A 141 -9.02 10.78 10.15
C PRO A 141 -8.00 9.92 9.39
N ASP A 142 -7.26 9.07 10.12
CA ASP A 142 -6.21 8.21 9.55
C ASP A 142 -6.66 6.74 9.34
N GLU A 143 -7.90 6.40 9.69
CA GLU A 143 -8.43 5.03 9.57
C GLU A 143 -9.39 4.97 8.39
N ARG A 144 -8.89 4.58 7.21
CA ARG A 144 -9.69 4.38 6.00
C ARG A 144 -9.52 2.97 5.45
N SER A 145 -10.66 2.35 5.12
CA SER A 145 -10.70 1.05 4.43
C SER A 145 -11.52 1.19 3.14
N THR A 146 -11.05 0.58 2.05
CA THR A 146 -11.73 0.63 0.74
C THR A 146 -11.96 -0.78 0.22
N ARG A 147 -13.15 -1.04 -0.35
CA ARG A 147 -13.48 -2.29 -1.02
C ARG A 147 -14.19 -2.05 -2.35
N ASP A 148 -13.91 -2.93 -3.30
CA ASP A 148 -14.70 -3.05 -4.51
C ASP A 148 -15.90 -3.96 -4.19
N VAL A 149 -17.11 -3.50 -4.52
CA VAL A 149 -18.35 -4.23 -4.21
C VAL A 149 -19.19 -4.31 -5.48
N ASN A 150 -19.59 -5.52 -5.86
CA ASN A 150 -20.54 -5.71 -6.95
C ASN A 150 -21.97 -5.75 -6.39
N VAL A 151 -22.79 -4.77 -6.76
CA VAL A 151 -24.20 -4.68 -6.41
C VAL A 151 -25.02 -5.39 -7.49
N TYR A 152 -25.83 -6.37 -7.11
CA TYR A 152 -26.71 -7.09 -8.05
C TYR A 152 -28.12 -6.49 -8.07
N PRO A 153 -28.82 -6.49 -9.22
CA PRO A 153 -30.15 -5.89 -9.34
C PRO A 153 -31.18 -6.61 -8.46
N ASP A 154 -32.11 -5.86 -7.88
CA ASP A 154 -33.17 -6.35 -6.98
C ASP A 154 -32.67 -7.18 -5.77
N THR A 155 -31.40 -7.05 -5.41
CA THR A 155 -30.80 -7.69 -4.24
C THR A 155 -30.33 -6.69 -3.20
N ILE A 156 -30.14 -7.18 -1.97
CA ILE A 156 -29.36 -6.47 -0.94
C ILE A 156 -27.96 -7.08 -0.92
N THR A 157 -26.98 -6.30 -1.35
CA THR A 157 -25.56 -6.64 -1.23
C THR A 157 -25.05 -6.13 0.11
N THR A 158 -24.77 -7.04 1.04
CA THR A 158 -24.19 -6.66 2.35
C THR A 158 -22.67 -6.69 2.28
N VAL A 159 -22.02 -5.59 2.67
CA VAL A 159 -20.57 -5.50 2.81
C VAL A 159 -20.20 -5.14 4.26
N SER A 160 -19.29 -5.91 4.86
CA SER A 160 -18.75 -5.63 6.18
C SER A 160 -17.32 -5.09 6.06
N ILE A 161 -17.08 -3.88 6.58
CA ILE A 161 -15.79 -3.18 6.48
C ILE A 161 -15.41 -2.58 7.84
N THR A 162 -14.31 -3.05 8.43
CA THR A 162 -13.69 -2.42 9.60
C THR A 162 -12.70 -1.34 9.15
N ALA A 163 -12.85 -0.11 9.61
CA ALA A 163 -11.87 0.96 9.45
C ALA A 163 -10.66 0.67 10.35
N GLY A 164 -9.45 0.78 9.80
CA GLY A 164 -8.21 0.54 10.55
C GLY A 164 -7.79 -0.93 10.65
N GLU A 165 -8.70 -1.91 10.49
CA GLU A 165 -8.25 -3.23 10.01
C GLU A 165 -7.94 -3.06 8.54
N ALA A 166 -6.71 -3.40 8.16
CA ALA A 166 -6.26 -3.36 6.78
C ALA A 166 -7.09 -4.32 5.92
N GLY A 167 -8.25 -3.84 5.46
CA GLY A 167 -8.58 -3.93 4.05
C GLY A 167 -7.48 -3.17 3.30
N GLY A 168 -6.31 -3.81 3.17
CA GLY A 168 -5.07 -3.32 2.57
C GLY A 168 -4.90 -1.80 2.53
N SER A 169 -4.37 -1.19 3.59
CA SER A 169 -3.82 0.16 3.46
C SER A 169 -2.49 0.06 2.74
N ALA A 170 -2.49 0.19 1.43
CA ALA A 170 -1.26 -0.03 0.70
C ALA A 170 -0.26 1.14 0.84
N THR A 171 -0.54 2.22 1.57
CA THR A 171 0.45 3.26 1.91
C THR A 171 1.61 2.76 2.78
N ASP A 172 1.54 1.51 3.25
CA ASP A 172 2.63 0.85 3.94
C ASP A 172 3.88 0.77 3.05
N ILE A 173 5.06 1.01 3.62
CA ILE A 173 6.32 0.77 2.93
C ILE A 173 7.00 -0.45 3.52
N LEU A 174 7.81 -1.14 2.71
CA LEU A 174 8.65 -2.23 3.20
C LEU A 174 9.86 -1.65 3.91
N GLU A 175 9.96 -1.90 5.21
CA GLU A 175 11.09 -1.48 6.04
C GLU A 175 11.91 -2.70 6.48
N PRO A 176 13.24 -2.53 6.68
CA PRO A 176 14.07 -3.62 7.16
C PRO A 176 13.61 -4.00 8.56
N VAL A 177 13.32 -5.29 8.77
CA VAL A 177 12.83 -5.79 10.07
C VAL A 177 13.83 -5.47 11.19
N SER A 178 15.14 -5.52 10.89
CA SER A 178 16.23 -5.20 11.80
C SER A 178 16.20 -3.77 12.36
N SER A 179 15.50 -2.83 11.71
CA SER A 179 15.34 -1.45 12.20
C SER A 179 14.36 -1.34 13.37
N TYR A 180 13.50 -2.34 13.57
CA TYR A 180 12.41 -2.34 14.55
C TYR A 180 12.48 -3.51 15.52
N ILE A 181 12.96 -4.66 15.06
CA ILE A 181 12.92 -5.94 15.78
C ILE A 181 14.34 -6.54 15.79
N PRO A 182 14.87 -6.94 16.95
CA PRO A 182 16.21 -7.50 17.04
C PRO A 182 16.27 -8.89 16.39
N ASP A 183 17.38 -9.20 15.72
CA ASP A 183 17.58 -10.45 14.96
C ASP A 183 17.20 -11.74 15.73
N PRO A 184 17.48 -11.90 17.04
CA PRO A 184 17.10 -13.12 17.78
C PRO A 184 15.59 -13.37 17.87
N ALA A 185 14.76 -12.34 17.65
CA ALA A 185 13.30 -12.45 17.68
C ALA A 185 12.69 -12.88 16.33
N VAL A 186 13.51 -12.99 15.29
CA VAL A 186 13.08 -13.27 13.91
C VAL A 186 13.62 -14.63 13.46
N THR A 187 12.71 -15.52 13.07
CA THR A 187 13.04 -16.82 12.48
C THR A 187 12.51 -16.90 11.06
N VAL A 188 13.39 -17.16 10.10
CA VAL A 188 13.03 -17.40 8.69
C VAL A 188 13.40 -18.83 8.33
N SER A 189 12.42 -19.64 7.90
CA SER A 189 12.60 -21.02 7.46
C SER A 189 11.92 -21.22 6.11
N GLY A 190 12.72 -21.28 5.04
CA GLY A 190 12.20 -21.27 3.67
C GLY A 190 11.46 -19.95 3.40
N SER A 191 10.18 -20.05 3.02
CA SER A 191 9.30 -18.88 2.87
C SER A 191 8.60 -18.46 4.16
N GLN A 192 8.64 -19.27 5.22
CA GLN A 192 7.93 -18.98 6.47
C GLN A 192 8.73 -18.03 7.36
N ILE A 193 8.04 -17.01 7.87
CA ILE A 193 8.57 -16.01 8.78
C ILE A 193 7.80 -16.16 10.10
N THR A 194 8.53 -16.32 11.19
CA THR A 194 7.99 -16.26 12.54
C THR A 194 8.70 -15.15 13.31
N ILE A 195 7.94 -14.25 13.90
CA ILE A 195 8.47 -13.19 14.76
C ILE A 195 7.82 -13.30 16.12
N LYS A 196 8.67 -13.47 17.15
CA LYS A 196 8.26 -13.48 18.54
C LYS A 196 8.93 -12.32 19.26
N TYR A 197 8.22 -11.22 19.36
CA TYR A 197 8.75 -9.98 19.94
C TYR A 197 7.71 -9.32 20.84
N HIS A 198 8.11 -8.97 22.07
CA HIS A 198 7.18 -8.59 23.14
C HIS A 198 6.05 -9.64 23.31
N ASN A 199 4.78 -9.20 23.33
CA ASN A 199 3.59 -10.06 23.44
C ASN A 199 3.00 -10.42 22.07
N ASN A 200 3.80 -10.35 21.01
CA ASN A 200 3.36 -10.62 19.64
C ASN A 200 4.02 -11.91 19.11
N ASP A 201 3.19 -12.88 18.70
CA ASP A 201 3.55 -14.06 17.89
C ASP A 201 2.97 -13.86 16.50
N LEU A 202 3.81 -13.35 15.58
CA LEU A 202 3.49 -13.17 14.17
C LEU A 202 3.98 -14.39 13.38
N ARG A 203 3.11 -14.91 12.53
CA ARG A 203 3.42 -15.91 11.50
C ARG A 203 2.97 -15.39 10.16
N CYS A 204 3.87 -15.33 9.19
CA CYS A 204 3.57 -14.94 7.83
C CYS A 204 4.53 -15.63 6.86
N ALA A 205 4.42 -15.35 5.56
CA ALA A 205 5.34 -15.90 4.59
C ALA A 205 5.81 -14.85 3.59
N VAL A 206 7.07 -14.97 3.14
CA VAL A 206 7.62 -14.18 2.04
C VAL A 206 6.73 -14.36 0.81
N GLY A 207 6.32 -13.25 0.20
CA GLY A 207 5.43 -13.24 -0.96
C GLY A 207 3.95 -13.51 -0.65
N SER A 208 3.58 -13.77 0.62
CA SER A 208 2.20 -13.94 1.04
C SER A 208 1.73 -12.77 1.89
N ARG A 209 0.55 -12.24 1.58
CA ARG A 209 -0.11 -11.21 2.39
C ARG A 209 -0.86 -11.82 3.58
N ALA A 210 -1.10 -13.12 3.59
CA ALA A 210 -1.76 -13.76 4.72
C ALA A 210 -0.80 -13.81 5.91
N TYR A 211 -1.31 -13.47 7.09
CA TYR A 211 -0.58 -13.62 8.33
C TYR A 211 -1.49 -14.07 9.47
N THR A 212 -0.87 -14.56 10.54
CA THR A 212 -1.50 -14.80 11.83
C THR A 212 -0.75 -14.02 12.89
N LEU A 213 -1.43 -13.18 13.65
CA LEU A 213 -0.87 -12.46 14.80
C LEU A 213 -1.63 -12.84 16.06
N ASN A 214 -0.93 -13.42 17.03
CA ASN A 214 -1.52 -13.87 18.30
C ASN A 214 -2.72 -14.81 18.09
N GLY A 215 -2.66 -15.66 17.06
CA GLY A 215 -3.71 -16.62 16.71
C GLY A 215 -4.86 -16.05 15.87
N LYS A 216 -4.87 -14.75 15.55
CA LYS A 216 -5.88 -14.14 14.67
C LYS A 216 -5.34 -14.00 13.25
N GLU A 217 -6.11 -14.45 12.27
CA GLU A 217 -5.78 -14.29 10.86
C GLU A 217 -5.97 -12.84 10.40
N GLY A 218 -5.13 -12.41 9.46
CA GLY A 218 -5.21 -11.09 8.85
C GLY A 218 -4.57 -11.05 7.48
N LEU A 219 -4.72 -9.89 6.83
CA LEU A 219 -4.09 -9.58 5.55
C LEU A 219 -3.17 -8.37 5.68
N LEU A 220 -1.92 -8.56 5.29
CA LEU A 220 -0.92 -7.51 5.22
C LEU A 220 -1.21 -6.56 4.06
N SER A 221 -0.87 -5.31 4.28
CA SER A 221 -0.87 -4.26 3.27
C SER A 221 0.04 -4.62 2.09
N ILE A 222 1.26 -5.06 2.38
CA ILE A 222 2.26 -5.51 1.41
C ILE A 222 2.81 -6.87 1.84
N ALA A 223 3.07 -7.77 0.89
CA ALA A 223 3.67 -9.05 1.21
C ALA A 223 5.10 -8.86 1.74
N PRO A 224 5.53 -9.63 2.75
CA PRO A 224 6.92 -9.64 3.19
C PRO A 224 7.84 -9.99 2.03
N ALA A 225 9.02 -9.36 1.97
CA ALA A 225 9.98 -9.59 0.91
C ALA A 225 11.39 -9.81 1.46
N MET A 226 12.18 -10.55 0.71
CA MET A 226 13.63 -10.63 0.91
C MET A 226 14.30 -9.76 -0.15
N LEU A 227 14.97 -8.68 0.27
CA LEU A 227 15.72 -7.79 -0.62
C LEU A 227 17.18 -7.80 -0.19
N SER A 228 18.08 -8.17 -1.11
CA SER A 228 19.53 -8.26 -0.84
C SER A 228 19.88 -9.07 0.42
N GLY A 229 19.16 -10.18 0.66
CA GLY A 229 19.38 -11.06 1.80
C GLY A 229 18.82 -10.56 3.14
N LYS A 230 18.12 -9.43 3.17
CA LYS A 230 17.46 -8.88 4.36
C LYS A 230 15.95 -9.05 4.27
N LEU A 231 15.33 -9.31 5.42
CA LEU A 231 13.87 -9.40 5.53
C LEU A 231 13.26 -8.01 5.67
N TYR A 232 12.20 -7.78 4.90
CA TYR A 232 11.40 -6.57 4.95
C TYR A 232 9.94 -6.91 5.22
N LEU A 233 9.32 -6.11 6.08
CA LEU A 233 7.90 -6.19 6.42
C LEU A 233 7.23 -4.83 6.26
N PRO A 234 5.90 -4.78 6.15
CA PRO A 234 5.17 -3.52 6.15
C PRO A 234 5.48 -2.71 7.42
N GLN A 235 5.82 -1.43 7.26
CA GLN A 235 6.19 -0.53 8.34
C GLN A 235 5.14 -0.44 9.45
N SER A 236 3.86 -0.39 9.11
CA SER A 236 2.76 -0.32 10.07
C SER A 236 2.71 -1.58 10.95
N LEU A 237 3.01 -2.74 10.36
CA LEU A 237 3.14 -3.98 11.10
C LEU A 237 4.35 -3.92 12.02
N LEU A 238 5.49 -3.42 11.56
CA LEU A 238 6.70 -3.30 12.38
C LEU A 238 6.54 -2.32 13.54
N GLN A 239 5.87 -1.18 13.31
CA GLN A 239 5.45 -0.22 14.34
C GLN A 239 4.54 -0.89 15.38
N HIS A 240 3.50 -1.60 14.92
CA HIS A 240 2.62 -2.36 15.80
C HIS A 240 3.36 -3.42 16.64
N LEU A 241 4.25 -4.20 16.01
CA LEU A 241 5.01 -5.26 16.70
C LEU A 241 6.00 -4.71 17.72
N SER A 242 6.60 -3.54 17.44
CA SER A 242 7.59 -2.89 18.30
C SER A 242 6.99 -1.92 19.32
N GLY A 243 5.69 -1.61 19.22
CA GLY A 243 5.01 -0.62 20.06
C GLY A 243 5.45 0.82 19.80
N ARG A 244 5.92 1.11 18.57
CA ARG A 244 6.38 2.43 18.11
C ARG A 244 5.39 3.06 17.16
#